data_AF-A0A9P6U8Z6-F1
#
_entry.id   AF-A0A9P6U8Z6-F1
#
_cell.length_a   1.000
_cell.length_b   1.000
_cell.length_c   1.000
_cell.angle_alpha   90.00
_cell.angle_beta   90.00
_cell.angle_gamma   90.00
#
_symmetry.space_group_name_H-M   'P 1'
#
loop_
_entity.id
_entity.type
_entity.pdbx_description
1 polymer ?
#
loop_
_entity_poly.entity_id
_entity_poly.type
_entity_poly.pdbx_seq_one_letter_code
_entity_poly.pdbx_strand_id
1 'polypeptide(L)'
;MGYEKPYFILYISHSFWAIIVPIQFLYTTYLAPGRPRSLSSLQERIDYFARMIHQATSNLYHQKADYTLVGAAAEPTLATSASSSVFTPSERKALLRYLFLVTFGMTMLLMVPSYLWYTCVALTSMANLTAIYNTACFFAYLFSVWLLREKIVMNKVVAVFLSLLGVAVISLTTRESKSSEGEDMSSTSHGSVSMIGDVLALVGAALYGFEEVIYKKYASPKVHSITFANTLTGLMGVVTCTMFWVPIPLLHWMGHEIFELPTLRGAMSILLIATLGLIYNGCFMIVVSQTSPVFAAVGVMATIPLVAFTDWVLFGESVGWGNIVGGVSIFIGFAVLVRENRKA
;
A
#
# COMPACT_ATOMS: atom_id res chain seq x y z
N MET A 1 2.72 -7.14 22.39
CA MET A 1 3.47 -5.91 22.77
C MET A 1 2.53 -5.08 23.62
N GLY A 2 2.88 -4.71 24.86
CA GLY A 2 2.04 -3.86 25.72
C GLY A 2 2.24 -2.37 25.48
N TYR A 3 2.44 -1.95 24.22
CA TYR A 3 2.71 -0.56 23.86
C TYR A 3 1.52 0.00 23.08
N GLU A 4 0.64 0.71 23.77
CA GLU A 4 -0.68 1.13 23.29
C GLU A 4 -0.68 2.57 22.78
N LYS A 5 0.25 2.89 21.87
CA LYS A 5 0.44 4.23 21.31
C LYS A 5 0.31 4.17 19.78
N PRO A 6 -0.92 4.05 19.25
CA PRO A 6 -1.16 3.71 17.85
C PRO A 6 -0.61 4.76 16.88
N TYR A 7 -0.76 6.05 17.21
CA TYR A 7 -0.24 7.11 16.33
C TYR A 7 1.28 7.11 16.32
N PHE A 8 1.92 6.90 17.47
CA PHE A 8 3.38 6.86 17.54
C PHE A 8 3.99 5.67 16.78
N ILE A 9 3.40 4.47 16.89
CA ILE A 9 3.83 3.29 16.13
C ILE A 9 3.68 3.54 14.63
N LEU A 10 2.54 4.11 14.22
CA LEU A 10 2.27 4.48 12.84
C LEU A 10 3.29 5.50 12.33
N TYR A 11 3.56 6.55 13.09
CA TYR A 11 4.53 7.59 12.74
C TYR A 11 5.94 7.01 12.56
N ILE A 12 6.45 6.23 13.51
CA ILE A 12 7.78 5.61 13.41
C ILE A 12 7.85 4.68 12.20
N SER A 13 6.87 3.78 12.05
CA SER A 13 6.90 2.75 11.02
C SER A 13 6.91 3.34 9.62
N HIS A 14 6.12 4.39 9.38
CA HIS A 14 6.05 5.08 8.10
C HIS A 14 7.22 6.04 7.87
N SER A 15 7.75 6.67 8.92
CA SER A 15 8.97 7.48 8.81
C SER A 15 10.16 6.64 8.37
N PHE A 16 10.19 5.35 8.76
CA PHE A 16 11.22 4.39 8.35
C PHE A 16 11.29 4.20 6.83
N TRP A 17 10.22 4.53 6.10
CA TRP A 17 10.19 4.46 4.64
C TRP A 17 11.22 5.36 3.97
N ALA A 18 11.63 6.45 4.63
CA ALA A 18 12.67 7.35 4.14
C ALA A 18 13.99 6.63 3.76
N ILE A 19 14.28 5.48 4.38
CA ILE A 19 15.48 4.66 4.13
C ILE A 19 15.46 4.04 2.72
N ILE A 20 14.30 3.88 2.07
CA ILE A 20 14.24 3.38 0.69
C ILE A 20 14.98 4.30 -0.28
N VAL A 21 14.97 5.62 -0.07
CA VAL A 21 15.62 6.57 -1.01
C VAL A 21 17.12 6.31 -1.12
N PRO A 22 17.92 6.29 -0.03
CA PRO A 22 19.35 5.99 -0.13
C PRO A 22 19.61 4.56 -0.62
N ILE A 23 18.79 3.57 -0.24
CA ILE A 23 18.93 2.19 -0.74
C ILE A 23 18.73 2.15 -2.26
N GLN A 24 17.69 2.80 -2.77
CA GLN A 24 17.38 2.86 -4.20
C GLN A 24 18.47 3.62 -4.97
N PHE A 25 19.00 4.71 -4.40
CA PHE A 25 20.14 5.42 -4.97
C PHE A 25 21.37 4.51 -5.07
N LEU A 26 21.72 3.80 -4.01
CA LEU A 26 22.85 2.87 -4.01
C LEU A 26 22.66 1.75 -5.03
N TYR A 27 21.48 1.14 -5.06
CA TYR A 27 21.16 0.08 -6.01
C TYR A 27 21.28 0.56 -7.46
N THR A 28 20.62 1.66 -7.82
CA THR A 28 20.59 2.17 -9.20
C THR A 28 21.95 2.66 -9.69
N THR A 29 22.80 3.18 -8.80
CA THR A 29 24.08 3.76 -9.20
C THR A 29 25.25 2.78 -9.08
N TYR A 30 25.23 1.83 -8.15
CA TYR A 30 26.34 0.89 -7.92
C TYR A 30 26.05 -0.56 -8.34
N LEU A 31 24.84 -1.07 -8.15
CA LEU A 31 24.52 -2.49 -8.31
C LEU A 31 23.71 -2.83 -9.56
N ALA A 32 22.95 -1.89 -10.12
CA ALA A 32 21.97 -2.19 -11.15
C ALA A 32 22.61 -2.70 -12.47
N PRO A 33 22.11 -3.82 -13.02
CA PRO A 33 22.53 -4.30 -14.34
C PRO A 33 22.06 -3.32 -15.41
N GLY A 34 22.99 -2.76 -16.18
CA GLY A 34 22.72 -1.69 -17.15
C GLY A 34 23.11 -0.29 -16.68
N ARG A 35 23.71 -0.15 -15.48
CA ARG A 35 24.25 1.14 -15.03
C ARG A 35 25.33 1.68 -15.99
N PRO A 36 25.41 3.00 -16.22
CA PRO A 36 26.50 3.56 -17.00
C PRO A 36 27.84 3.31 -16.27
N ARG A 37 28.77 2.63 -16.96
CA ARG A 37 30.11 2.35 -16.41
C ARG A 37 30.98 3.61 -16.26
N SER A 38 30.60 4.71 -16.92
CA SER A 38 31.30 5.99 -16.90
C SER A 38 31.05 6.84 -15.66
N LEU A 39 30.12 6.45 -14.76
CA LEU A 39 29.82 7.21 -13.53
C LEU A 39 30.98 7.09 -12.54
N SER A 40 31.97 7.98 -12.69
CA SER A 40 33.19 7.99 -11.90
C SER A 40 33.04 8.83 -10.64
N SER A 41 32.32 9.96 -10.72
CA SER A 41 32.12 10.88 -9.61
C SER A 41 30.78 10.67 -8.90
N LEU A 42 30.70 11.09 -7.63
CA LEU A 42 29.44 11.12 -6.88
C LEU A 42 28.40 12.04 -7.55
N GLN A 43 28.86 13.17 -8.09
CA GLN A 43 27.97 14.14 -8.75
C GLN A 43 27.28 13.52 -9.98
N GLU A 44 28.02 12.80 -10.83
CA GLU A 44 27.45 12.11 -11.98
C GLU A 44 26.38 11.07 -11.58
N ARG A 45 26.58 10.40 -10.44
CA ARG A 45 25.64 9.42 -9.89
C ARG A 45 24.36 10.10 -9.39
N ILE A 46 24.50 11.22 -8.68
CA ILE A 46 23.38 12.06 -8.25
C ILE A 46 22.60 12.56 -9.48
N ASP A 47 23.30 13.07 -10.49
CA ASP A 47 22.67 13.58 -11.71
C ASP A 47 21.99 12.47 -12.52
N TYR A 48 22.55 11.25 -12.54
CA TYR A 48 21.92 10.10 -13.16
C TYR A 48 20.60 9.71 -12.45
N PHE A 49 20.64 9.56 -11.13
CA PHE A 49 19.44 9.24 -10.35
C PHE A 49 18.37 10.33 -10.45
N ALA A 50 18.78 11.59 -10.35
CA ALA A 50 17.90 12.74 -10.51
C ALA A 50 17.25 12.77 -11.90
N ARG A 51 18.01 12.46 -12.97
CA ARG A 51 17.46 12.37 -14.34
C ARG A 51 16.40 11.29 -14.46
N MET A 52 16.59 10.11 -13.88
CA MET A 52 15.58 9.05 -13.90
C MET A 52 14.28 9.49 -13.22
N ILE A 53 14.37 10.13 -12.04
CA ILE A 53 13.21 10.67 -11.32
C ILE A 53 12.55 11.78 -12.12
N HIS A 54 13.34 12.70 -12.69
CA HIS A 54 12.83 13.79 -13.52
C HIS A 54 12.10 13.28 -14.76
N GLN A 55 12.65 12.28 -15.45
CA GLN A 55 12.01 11.64 -16.61
C GLN A 55 10.69 10.96 -16.22
N ALA A 56 10.67 10.22 -15.11
CA ALA A 56 9.46 9.58 -14.59
C ALA A 56 8.40 10.62 -14.19
N THR A 57 8.81 11.69 -13.50
CA THR A 57 7.92 12.78 -13.07
C THR A 57 7.38 13.55 -14.26
N SER A 58 8.21 13.82 -15.27
CA SER A 58 7.80 14.48 -16.52
C SER A 58 6.80 13.61 -17.29
N ASN A 59 7.06 12.30 -17.39
CA ASN A 59 6.13 11.35 -18.01
C ASN A 59 4.75 11.41 -17.33
N LEU A 60 4.71 11.42 -15.99
CA LEU A 60 3.46 11.59 -15.22
C LEU A 60 2.78 12.94 -15.49
N TYR A 61 3.56 14.03 -15.45
CA TYR A 61 3.04 15.39 -15.62
C TYR A 61 2.37 15.57 -16.98
N HIS A 62 2.97 15.04 -18.05
CA HIS A 62 2.38 15.09 -19.40
C HIS A 62 1.27 14.07 -19.60
N GLN A 63 1.36 12.88 -19.00
CA GLN A 63 0.25 11.90 -19.02
C GLN A 63 -1.02 12.50 -18.39
N LYS A 64 -0.88 13.33 -17.34
CA LYS A 64 -2.01 14.09 -16.77
C LYS A 64 -2.62 15.06 -17.77
N ALA A 65 -1.81 15.74 -18.59
CA ALA A 65 -2.29 16.67 -19.61
C ALA A 65 -3.11 15.96 -20.69
N ASP A 66 -2.70 14.75 -21.09
CA ASP A 66 -3.45 13.92 -22.04
C ASP A 66 -4.84 13.51 -21.49
N TYR A 67 -4.98 13.21 -20.20
CA TYR A 67 -6.29 12.91 -19.60
C TYR A 67 -7.26 14.12 -19.62
N THR A 68 -6.74 15.34 -19.48
CA THR A 68 -7.54 16.57 -19.63
C THR A 68 -7.92 16.85 -21.08
N LEU A 69 -7.06 16.49 -22.04
CA LEU A 69 -7.31 16.70 -23.46
C LEU A 69 -8.20 15.62 -24.08
N VAL A 70 -8.24 14.38 -23.56
CA VAL A 70 -9.16 13.32 -24.03
C VAL A 70 -10.64 13.62 -23.72
N GLY A 71 -10.94 14.68 -22.94
CA GLY A 71 -12.29 15.27 -22.86
C GLY A 71 -12.68 16.13 -24.08
N ALA A 72 -11.73 16.45 -24.95
CA ALA A 72 -11.92 17.16 -26.22
C ALA A 72 -11.28 16.33 -27.34
N ALA A 73 -12.12 15.72 -28.17
CA ALA A 73 -11.71 14.81 -29.24
C ALA A 73 -10.45 15.27 -30.00
N ALA A 74 -9.35 14.53 -29.84
CA ALA A 74 -8.24 14.48 -30.79
C ALA A 74 -7.46 13.16 -30.57
N GLU A 75 -7.26 12.41 -31.65
CA GLU A 75 -6.51 11.16 -31.69
C GLU A 75 -5.03 11.37 -31.27
N PRO A 76 -4.42 10.42 -30.55
CA PRO A 76 -3.03 10.53 -30.14
C PRO A 76 -2.10 10.12 -31.30
N THR A 77 -1.57 11.11 -32.02
CA THR A 77 -0.38 10.90 -32.85
C THR A 77 0.83 10.61 -31.95
N LEU A 78 1.41 9.42 -32.08
CA LEU A 78 2.65 9.01 -31.42
C LEU A 78 3.77 10.03 -31.69
N ALA A 79 4.08 10.86 -30.71
CA ALA A 79 5.32 11.64 -30.69
C ALA A 79 6.48 10.73 -30.24
N THR A 80 7.07 10.04 -31.21
CA THR A 80 8.38 9.43 -31.09
C THR A 80 9.44 10.53 -31.08
N SER A 81 9.85 10.97 -29.90
CA SER A 81 11.07 11.77 -29.74
C SER A 81 11.63 11.65 -28.32
N ALA A 82 12.35 10.55 -28.09
CA ALA A 82 13.32 10.46 -27.01
C ALA A 82 14.51 11.36 -27.35
N SER A 83 14.35 12.68 -27.23
CA SER A 83 15.44 13.64 -27.27
C SER A 83 16.00 13.82 -25.85
N SER A 84 17.32 13.91 -25.75
CA SER A 84 18.04 14.32 -24.55
C SER A 84 17.61 15.73 -24.13
N SER A 85 16.51 15.85 -23.38
CA SER A 85 15.93 17.14 -23.01
C SER A 85 16.66 17.74 -21.81
N VAL A 86 17.49 18.75 -22.07
CA VAL A 86 17.89 19.72 -21.04
C VAL A 86 16.61 20.46 -20.63
N PHE A 87 16.04 20.11 -19.47
CA PHE A 87 14.84 20.75 -18.95
C PHE A 87 15.13 22.22 -18.62
N THR A 88 14.20 23.10 -18.97
CA THR A 88 14.29 24.52 -18.58
C THR A 88 14.15 24.66 -17.05
N PRO A 89 14.72 25.72 -16.43
CA PRO A 89 14.59 25.94 -14.99
C PRO A 89 13.13 26.05 -14.51
N SER A 90 12.25 26.61 -15.34
CA SER A 90 10.81 26.73 -15.08
C SER A 90 10.12 25.35 -15.06
N GLU A 91 10.40 24.49 -16.04
CA GLU A 91 9.90 23.12 -16.07
C GLU A 91 10.38 22.31 -14.87
N ARG A 92 11.68 22.42 -14.53
CA ARG A 92 12.23 21.73 -13.35
C ARG A 92 11.49 22.11 -12.07
N LYS A 93 11.18 23.40 -11.88
CA LYS A 93 10.40 23.90 -10.74
C LYS A 93 8.96 23.35 -10.75
N ALA A 94 8.32 23.29 -11.92
CA ALA A 94 6.98 22.71 -12.06
C ALA A 94 6.97 21.21 -11.72
N LEU A 95 7.96 20.44 -12.19
CA LEU A 95 8.09 19.02 -11.89
C LEU A 95 8.34 18.77 -10.40
N LEU A 96 9.21 19.55 -9.75
CA LEU A 96 9.45 19.43 -8.31
C LEU A 96 8.19 19.75 -7.50
N ARG A 97 7.43 20.79 -7.89
CA ARG A 97 6.14 21.10 -7.29
C ARG A 97 5.14 19.95 -7.47
N TYR A 98 5.07 19.37 -8.67
CA TYR A 98 4.21 18.23 -8.94
C TYR A 98 4.60 17.01 -8.10
N LEU A 99 5.89 16.66 -8.05
CA LEU A 99 6.41 15.56 -7.24
C LEU A 99 6.08 15.75 -5.76
N PHE A 100 6.27 16.96 -5.23
CA PHE A 100 5.91 17.29 -3.85
C PHE A 100 4.40 17.15 -3.61
N LEU A 101 3.55 17.69 -4.48
CA LEU A 101 2.09 17.61 -4.35
C LEU A 101 1.58 16.16 -4.42
N VAL A 102 2.12 15.35 -5.33
CA VAL A 102 1.77 13.92 -5.42
C VAL A 102 2.24 13.19 -4.18
N THR A 103 3.49 13.38 -3.75
CA THR A 103 4.02 12.73 -2.54
C THR A 103 3.19 13.11 -1.31
N PHE A 104 2.98 14.40 -1.08
CA PHE A 104 2.22 14.88 0.08
C PHE A 104 0.76 14.41 0.05
N GLY A 105 0.12 14.46 -1.11
CA GLY A 105 -1.24 13.96 -1.30
C GLY A 105 -1.34 12.45 -1.04
N MET A 106 -0.38 11.67 -1.52
CA MET A 106 -0.31 10.23 -1.24
C MET A 106 -0.06 9.95 0.24
N THR A 107 0.85 10.67 0.90
CA THR A 107 1.08 10.52 2.34
C THR A 107 -0.19 10.82 3.13
N MET A 108 -0.93 11.89 2.80
CA MET A 108 -2.21 12.20 3.46
C MET A 108 -3.23 11.08 3.26
N LEU A 109 -3.36 10.58 2.02
CA LEU A 109 -4.28 9.50 1.70
C LEU A 109 -3.94 8.17 2.37
N LEU A 110 -2.66 7.92 2.65
CA LEU A 110 -2.20 6.74 3.38
C LEU A 110 -2.43 6.87 4.90
N MET A 111 -2.16 8.05 5.46
CA MET A 111 -2.19 8.27 6.92
C MET A 111 -3.61 8.10 7.50
N VAL A 112 -4.63 8.51 6.75
CA VAL A 112 -6.04 8.39 7.18
C VAL A 112 -6.48 6.93 7.36
N PRO A 113 -6.48 6.06 6.32
CA PRO A 113 -6.86 4.65 6.45
C PRO A 113 -5.92 3.87 7.39
N SER A 114 -4.65 4.25 7.46
CA SER A 114 -3.70 3.65 8.40
C SER A 114 -4.09 3.96 9.84
N TYR A 115 -4.41 5.22 10.15
CA TYR A 115 -4.88 5.60 11.48
C TYR A 115 -6.20 4.89 11.84
N LEU A 116 -7.16 4.86 10.91
CA LEU A 116 -8.41 4.12 11.08
C LEU A 116 -8.16 2.65 11.39
N TRP A 117 -7.22 2.00 10.72
CA TRP A 117 -6.86 0.60 10.97
C TRP A 117 -6.43 0.40 12.43
N TYR A 118 -5.48 1.21 12.92
CA TYR A 118 -5.00 1.12 14.30
C TYR A 118 -6.10 1.46 15.32
N THR A 119 -6.99 2.40 15.04
CA THR A 119 -8.14 2.67 15.92
C THR A 119 -9.09 1.48 15.98
N CYS A 120 -9.34 0.81 14.84
CA CYS A 120 -10.23 -0.34 14.78
C CYS A 120 -9.69 -1.57 15.52
N VAL A 121 -8.35 -1.73 15.61
CA VAL A 121 -7.72 -2.81 16.39
C VAL A 121 -8.19 -2.84 17.86
N ALA A 122 -8.52 -1.69 18.45
CA ALA A 122 -9.03 -1.61 19.82
C ALA A 122 -10.56 -1.75 19.93
N LEU A 123 -11.29 -1.64 18.81
CA LEU A 123 -12.75 -1.60 18.77
C LEU A 123 -13.40 -2.90 18.27
N THR A 124 -12.68 -3.68 17.45
CA THR A 124 -13.17 -4.94 16.89
C THR A 124 -12.14 -6.07 17.02
N SER A 125 -12.55 -7.30 16.75
CA SER A 125 -11.64 -8.45 16.76
C SER A 125 -10.70 -8.43 15.56
N MET A 126 -9.48 -8.96 15.72
CA MET A 126 -8.53 -9.08 14.61
C MET A 126 -9.11 -9.88 13.43
N ALA A 127 -9.91 -10.93 13.68
CA ALA A 127 -10.54 -11.72 12.64
C ALA A 127 -11.54 -10.90 11.80
N ASN A 128 -12.38 -10.09 12.45
CA ASN A 128 -13.29 -9.16 11.77
C ASN A 128 -12.52 -8.08 11.02
N LEU A 129 -11.50 -7.50 11.65
CA LEU A 129 -10.69 -6.46 11.03
C LEU A 129 -10.03 -6.97 9.75
N THR A 130 -9.43 -8.17 9.77
CA THR A 130 -8.87 -8.83 8.59
C THR A 130 -9.95 -9.08 7.54
N ALA A 131 -11.12 -9.62 7.92
CA ALA A 131 -12.21 -9.87 6.96
C ALA A 131 -12.66 -8.57 6.25
N ILE A 132 -12.86 -7.51 7.03
CA ILE A 132 -13.36 -6.22 6.53
C ILE A 132 -12.31 -5.52 5.68
N TYR A 133 -11.04 -5.46 6.10
CA TYR A 133 -9.98 -4.83 5.29
C TYR A 133 -9.72 -5.55 3.97
N ASN A 134 -9.96 -6.85 3.91
CA ASN A 134 -9.91 -7.59 2.65
C ASN A 134 -10.99 -7.13 1.65
N THR A 135 -12.11 -6.55 2.10
CA THR A 135 -13.08 -5.90 1.17
C THR A 135 -12.47 -4.73 0.39
N ALA A 136 -11.30 -4.23 0.77
CA ALA A 136 -10.56 -3.22 0.01
C ALA A 136 -10.29 -3.66 -1.44
N CYS A 137 -10.15 -4.95 -1.76
CA CYS A 137 -9.98 -5.36 -3.17
C CYS A 137 -11.22 -5.08 -4.02
N PHE A 138 -12.42 -5.16 -3.43
CA PHE A 138 -13.66 -4.80 -4.12
C PHE A 138 -13.71 -3.30 -4.36
N PHE A 139 -13.36 -2.49 -3.35
CA PHE A 139 -13.28 -1.04 -3.51
C PHE A 139 -12.21 -0.63 -4.52
N ALA A 140 -11.02 -1.26 -4.50
CA ALA A 140 -9.98 -1.05 -5.49
C ALA A 140 -10.52 -1.37 -6.90
N TYR A 141 -11.30 -2.45 -7.08
CA TYR A 141 -11.91 -2.73 -8.37
C TYR A 141 -12.96 -1.70 -8.78
N LEU A 142 -13.86 -1.34 -7.86
CA LEU A 142 -14.90 -0.34 -8.09
C LEU A 142 -14.29 1.02 -8.48
N PHE A 143 -13.28 1.48 -7.74
CA PHE A 143 -12.58 2.71 -8.04
C PHE A 143 -11.70 2.60 -9.29
N SER A 144 -11.13 1.45 -9.62
CA SER A 144 -10.45 1.23 -10.91
C SER A 144 -11.41 1.43 -12.08
N VAL A 145 -12.61 0.84 -12.03
CA VAL A 145 -13.63 1.03 -13.08
C VAL A 145 -14.06 2.49 -13.15
N TRP A 146 -14.29 3.13 -12.00
CA TRP A 146 -14.76 4.51 -11.95
C TRP A 146 -13.70 5.55 -12.36
N LEU A 147 -12.48 5.44 -11.82
CA LEU A 147 -11.46 6.49 -11.88
C LEU A 147 -10.43 6.25 -12.99
N LEU A 148 -10.07 4.99 -13.28
CA LEU A 148 -9.16 4.61 -14.37
C LEU A 148 -9.94 4.28 -15.66
N ARG A 149 -11.28 4.21 -15.59
CA ARG A 149 -12.15 3.80 -16.71
C ARG A 149 -11.77 2.43 -17.27
N GLU A 150 -11.34 1.52 -16.40
CA GLU A 150 -11.11 0.13 -16.78
C GLU A 150 -12.42 -0.53 -17.22
N LYS A 151 -12.36 -1.36 -18.26
CA LYS A 151 -13.52 -2.14 -18.70
C LYS A 151 -13.88 -3.19 -17.64
N ILE A 152 -15.17 -3.39 -17.42
CA ILE A 152 -15.64 -4.47 -16.57
C ILE A 152 -15.38 -5.80 -17.30
N VAL A 153 -14.57 -6.64 -16.69
CA VAL A 153 -14.19 -7.95 -17.23
C VAL A 153 -14.70 -8.99 -16.26
N MET A 154 -15.53 -9.91 -16.75
CA MET A 154 -16.19 -10.93 -15.91
C MET A 154 -15.19 -11.77 -15.12
N ASN A 155 -14.03 -12.09 -15.71
CA ASN A 155 -12.98 -12.84 -15.02
C ASN A 155 -12.41 -12.08 -13.80
N LYS A 156 -12.27 -10.74 -13.88
CA LYS A 156 -11.85 -9.92 -12.74
C LYS A 156 -12.91 -9.90 -11.64
N VAL A 157 -14.18 -9.76 -12.03
CA VAL A 157 -15.33 -9.79 -11.10
C VAL A 157 -15.35 -11.12 -10.35
N VAL A 158 -15.33 -12.25 -11.06
CA VAL A 158 -15.34 -13.60 -10.48
C VAL A 158 -14.15 -13.81 -9.56
N ALA A 159 -12.94 -13.38 -9.96
CA ALA A 159 -11.74 -13.49 -9.12
C ALA A 159 -11.87 -12.72 -7.79
N VAL A 160 -12.38 -11.50 -7.83
CA VAL A 160 -12.60 -10.67 -6.62
C VAL A 160 -13.61 -11.34 -5.69
N PHE A 161 -14.77 -11.76 -6.19
CA PHE A 161 -15.80 -12.38 -5.36
C PHE A 161 -15.37 -13.74 -4.80
N LEU A 162 -14.66 -14.54 -5.59
CA LEU A 162 -14.16 -15.84 -5.12
C LEU A 162 -13.12 -15.69 -4.00
N SER A 163 -12.24 -14.70 -4.10
CA SER A 163 -11.28 -14.39 -3.04
C SER A 163 -11.97 -13.85 -1.78
N LEU A 164 -12.96 -12.96 -1.93
CA LEU A 164 -13.75 -12.45 -0.79
C LEU A 164 -14.53 -13.55 -0.07
N LEU A 165 -15.15 -14.47 -0.83
CA LEU A 165 -15.81 -15.64 -0.25
C LEU A 165 -14.82 -16.51 0.52
N GLY A 166 -13.61 -16.70 -0.01
CA GLY A 166 -12.57 -17.44 0.68
C GLY A 166 -12.15 -16.80 2.01
N VAL A 167 -11.94 -15.47 2.02
CA VAL A 167 -11.67 -14.74 3.26
C VAL A 167 -12.83 -14.85 4.24
N ALA A 168 -14.07 -14.70 3.78
CA ALA A 168 -15.24 -14.83 4.64
C ALA A 168 -15.32 -16.21 5.30
N VAL A 169 -15.07 -17.30 4.56
CA VAL A 169 -15.04 -18.66 5.12
C VAL A 169 -13.95 -18.81 6.19
N ILE A 170 -12.74 -18.32 5.92
CA ILE A 170 -11.62 -18.35 6.88
C ILE A 170 -11.98 -17.59 8.16
N SER A 171 -12.47 -16.36 8.02
CA SER A 171 -12.80 -15.50 9.16
C SER A 171 -13.94 -16.06 10.01
N LEU A 172 -14.98 -16.63 9.39
CA LEU A 172 -16.11 -17.21 10.11
C LEU A 172 -15.71 -18.46 10.89
N THR A 173 -14.96 -19.37 10.27
CA THR A 173 -14.51 -20.61 10.93
C THR A 173 -13.48 -20.36 12.04
N THR A 174 -12.60 -19.36 11.87
CA THR A 174 -11.67 -18.91 12.92
C THR A 174 -12.40 -18.34 14.13
N ARG A 175 -13.57 -17.72 13.92
CA ARG A 175 -14.41 -17.21 15.01
C ARG A 175 -15.07 -18.35 15.79
N GLU A 176 -15.58 -19.35 15.10
CA GLU A 176 -16.21 -20.53 15.70
C GLU A 176 -15.22 -21.32 16.57
N SER A 177 -13.98 -21.52 16.09
CA SER A 177 -12.94 -22.21 16.87
C SER A 177 -12.64 -21.49 18.18
N LYS A 178 -12.43 -20.17 18.14
CA LYS A 178 -12.18 -19.37 19.34
C LYS A 178 -13.35 -19.34 20.33
N SER A 179 -14.58 -19.30 19.82
CA SER A 179 -15.77 -19.37 20.69
C SER A 179 -15.96 -20.73 21.36
N SER A 180 -15.43 -21.81 20.76
CA SER A 180 -15.54 -23.17 21.30
C SER A 180 -14.50 -23.46 22.39
N GLU A 181 -13.40 -22.70 22.43
CA GLU A 181 -12.32 -22.83 23.42
C GLU A 181 -12.56 -22.04 24.74
N GLY A 182 -13.76 -21.46 24.91
CA GLY A 182 -14.17 -20.86 26.20
C GLY A 182 -13.56 -19.51 26.53
N GLU A 183 -13.04 -18.77 25.54
CA GLU A 183 -12.76 -17.33 25.70
C GLU A 183 -14.09 -16.56 25.77
N ASP A 184 -14.72 -16.59 26.95
CA ASP A 184 -15.89 -15.77 27.31
C ASP A 184 -15.52 -14.28 27.25
N MET A 185 -15.67 -13.67 26.07
CA MET A 185 -15.76 -12.22 25.95
C MET A 185 -17.18 -11.79 26.33
N SER A 186 -17.29 -11.20 27.52
CA SER A 186 -18.50 -10.64 28.14
C SER A 186 -19.41 -9.88 27.15
N SER A 187 -20.59 -10.44 26.89
CA SER A 187 -21.35 -10.25 25.65
C SER A 187 -22.62 -9.39 25.76
N THR A 188 -22.63 -8.30 26.53
CA THR A 188 -23.84 -7.44 26.59
C THR A 188 -23.61 -5.93 26.49
N SER A 189 -22.39 -5.43 26.69
CA SER A 189 -22.02 -4.02 26.40
C SER A 189 -21.14 -3.85 25.15
N HIS A 190 -20.63 -4.94 24.56
CA HIS A 190 -19.65 -4.93 23.48
C HIS A 190 -20.22 -4.83 22.06
N GLY A 191 -21.53 -5.06 21.86
CA GLY A 191 -22.14 -5.11 20.53
C GLY A 191 -22.06 -3.79 19.77
N SER A 192 -22.48 -2.68 20.39
CA SER A 192 -22.51 -1.37 19.74
C SER A 192 -21.12 -0.81 19.43
N VAL A 193 -20.14 -1.05 20.31
CA VAL A 193 -18.73 -0.64 20.12
C VAL A 193 -18.08 -1.46 19.01
N SER A 194 -18.32 -2.78 18.97
CA SER A 194 -17.84 -3.64 17.88
C SER A 194 -18.43 -3.21 16.54
N MET A 195 -19.72 -2.87 16.48
CA MET A 195 -20.37 -2.39 15.26
C MET A 195 -19.76 -1.08 14.76
N ILE A 196 -19.42 -0.14 15.65
CA ILE A 196 -18.77 1.10 15.26
C ILE A 196 -17.37 0.84 14.71
N GLY A 197 -16.63 -0.10 15.33
CA GLY A 197 -15.33 -0.55 14.84
C GLY A 197 -15.42 -1.19 13.45
N ASP A 198 -16.43 -2.02 13.22
CA ASP A 198 -16.63 -2.70 11.94
C ASP A 198 -17.01 -1.72 10.81
N VAL A 199 -17.87 -0.73 11.09
CA VAL A 199 -18.21 0.34 10.14
C VAL A 199 -16.97 1.19 9.83
N LEU A 200 -16.19 1.55 10.85
CA LEU A 200 -15.00 2.34 10.68
C LEU A 200 -13.92 1.59 9.89
N ALA A 201 -13.79 0.27 10.12
CA ALA A 201 -12.91 -0.60 9.36
C ALA A 201 -13.35 -0.69 7.89
N LEU A 202 -14.64 -0.70 7.60
CA LEU A 202 -15.16 -0.71 6.23
C LEU A 202 -14.83 0.59 5.50
N VAL A 203 -14.95 1.74 6.18
CA VAL A 203 -14.52 3.04 5.65
C VAL A 203 -13.00 3.03 5.41
N GLY A 204 -12.22 2.51 6.35
CA GLY A 204 -10.78 2.33 6.20
C GLY A 204 -10.40 1.46 5.00
N ALA A 205 -11.10 0.35 4.79
CA ALA A 205 -10.92 -0.56 3.65
C ALA A 205 -11.25 0.14 2.32
N ALA A 206 -12.31 0.94 2.28
CA ALA A 206 -12.67 1.71 1.10
C ALA A 206 -11.61 2.78 0.77
N LEU A 207 -11.13 3.50 1.78
CA LEU A 207 -10.06 4.50 1.61
C LEU A 207 -8.74 3.85 1.19
N TYR A 208 -8.41 2.66 1.70
CA TYR A 208 -7.23 1.91 1.29
C TYR A 208 -7.32 1.50 -0.19
N GLY A 209 -8.45 0.92 -0.63
CA GLY A 209 -8.67 0.61 -2.04
C GLY A 209 -8.68 1.87 -2.93
N PHE A 210 -9.17 3.00 -2.43
CA PHE A 210 -9.12 4.29 -3.13
C PHE A 210 -7.68 4.79 -3.31
N GLU A 211 -6.86 4.70 -2.27
CA GLU A 211 -5.44 5.07 -2.28
C GLU A 211 -4.68 4.32 -3.38
N GLU A 212 -4.84 3.00 -3.47
CA GLU A 212 -4.18 2.18 -4.50
C GLU A 212 -4.49 2.67 -5.92
N VAL A 213 -5.74 3.02 -6.15
CA VAL A 213 -6.24 3.48 -7.45
C VAL A 213 -5.74 4.91 -7.75
N ILE A 214 -5.69 5.78 -6.75
CA ILE A 214 -5.10 7.12 -6.87
C ILE A 214 -3.60 7.03 -7.16
N TYR A 215 -2.89 6.14 -6.47
CA TYR A 215 -1.47 5.86 -6.74
C TYR A 215 -1.29 5.44 -8.20
N LYS A 216 -2.07 4.47 -8.68
CA LYS A 216 -1.99 4.00 -10.06
C LYS A 216 -2.26 5.11 -11.07
N LYS A 217 -3.21 6.01 -10.77
CA LYS A 217 -3.61 7.08 -11.69
C LYS A 217 -2.62 8.24 -11.74
N TYR A 218 -2.11 8.68 -10.59
CA TYR A 218 -1.36 9.94 -10.48
C TYR A 218 0.12 9.76 -10.16
N ALA A 219 0.53 8.58 -9.70
CA ALA A 219 1.84 8.32 -9.14
C ALA A 219 2.55 7.07 -9.72
N SER A 220 2.05 6.52 -10.83
CA SER A 220 2.64 5.38 -11.54
C SER A 220 3.06 5.75 -12.97
N PRO A 221 4.31 6.20 -13.20
CA PRO A 221 4.81 6.51 -14.53
C PRO A 221 4.98 5.24 -15.37
N LYS A 222 4.94 5.38 -16.69
CA LYS A 222 5.31 4.27 -17.60
C LYS A 222 6.82 4.11 -17.73
N VAL A 223 7.58 5.20 -17.55
CA VAL A 223 9.04 5.23 -17.66
C VAL A 223 9.68 5.17 -16.27
N HIS A 224 10.67 4.30 -16.08
CA HIS A 224 11.36 4.07 -14.79
C HIS A 224 10.42 3.80 -13.60
N SER A 225 9.27 3.15 -13.86
CA SER A 225 8.18 2.95 -12.90
C SER A 225 8.63 2.35 -11.57
N ILE A 226 9.50 1.33 -11.59
CA ILE A 226 9.98 0.65 -10.36
C ILE A 226 10.81 1.62 -9.50
N THR A 227 11.75 2.35 -10.11
CA THR A 227 12.58 3.31 -9.38
C THR A 227 11.75 4.47 -8.86
N PHE A 228 10.78 4.94 -9.64
CA PHE A 228 9.86 5.97 -9.20
C PHE A 228 8.98 5.50 -8.04
N ALA A 229 8.44 4.28 -8.09
CA ALA A 229 7.65 3.69 -7.02
C ALA A 229 8.40 3.71 -5.68
N ASN A 230 9.61 3.14 -5.66
CA ASN A 230 10.45 3.14 -4.46
C ASN A 230 10.83 4.56 -4.00
N THR A 231 11.15 5.45 -4.94
CA THR A 231 11.48 6.84 -4.62
C THR A 231 10.28 7.54 -3.98
N LEU A 232 9.08 7.38 -4.54
CA LEU A 232 7.86 7.96 -4.00
C LEU A 232 7.55 7.41 -2.60
N THR A 233 7.61 6.09 -2.40
CA THR A 233 7.45 5.47 -1.08
C THR A 233 8.43 6.05 -0.07
N GLY A 234 9.70 6.23 -0.48
CA GLY A 234 10.70 6.84 0.38
C GLY A 234 10.43 8.32 0.68
N LEU A 235 10.02 9.10 -0.31
CA LEU A 235 9.62 10.49 -0.13
C LEU A 235 8.37 10.61 0.75
N MET A 236 7.42 9.68 0.67
CA MET A 236 6.28 9.61 1.59
C MET A 236 6.75 9.44 3.03
N GLY A 237 7.75 8.59 3.27
CA GLY A 237 8.38 8.46 4.59
C GLY A 237 9.09 9.72 5.08
N VAL A 238 9.77 10.45 4.19
CA VAL A 238 10.37 11.76 4.51
C VAL A 238 9.30 12.78 4.90
N VAL A 239 8.19 12.84 4.14
CA VAL A 239 7.06 13.72 4.47
C VAL A 239 6.44 13.33 5.81
N THR A 240 6.25 12.05 6.08
CA THR A 240 5.74 11.59 7.39
C THR A 240 6.68 12.04 8.51
N CYS A 241 7.98 11.78 8.39
CA CYS A 241 8.98 12.14 9.39
C CYS A 241 9.06 13.66 9.64
N THR A 242 8.88 14.49 8.60
CA THR A 242 9.10 15.94 8.70
C THR A 242 7.83 16.74 8.99
N MET A 243 6.66 16.26 8.55
CA MET A 243 5.39 17.01 8.64
C MET A 243 4.37 16.38 9.60
N PHE A 244 4.41 15.06 9.79
CA PHE A 244 3.41 14.33 10.61
C PHE A 244 3.88 14.00 12.02
N TRP A 245 4.96 14.62 12.49
CA TRP A 245 5.32 14.58 13.90
C TRP A 245 4.44 15.52 14.76
N VAL A 246 3.86 16.57 14.15
CA VAL A 246 3.07 17.61 14.84
C VAL A 246 1.87 17.07 15.66
N PRO A 247 1.14 16.05 15.21
CA PRO A 247 0.07 15.47 16.03
C PRO A 247 0.56 14.79 17.31
N ILE A 248 1.82 14.37 17.43
CA ILE A 248 2.36 13.70 18.63
C ILE A 248 2.30 14.62 19.87
N PRO A 249 2.91 15.82 19.88
CA PRO A 249 2.81 16.72 21.04
C PRO A 249 1.38 17.19 21.29
N LEU A 250 0.56 17.34 20.25
CA LEU A 250 -0.86 17.70 20.40
C LEU A 250 -1.63 16.60 21.14
N LEU A 251 -1.47 15.33 20.73
CA LEU A 251 -2.11 14.19 21.38
C LEU A 251 -1.64 13.99 22.82
N HIS A 252 -0.35 14.26 23.08
CA HIS A 252 0.20 14.23 24.44
C HIS A 252 -0.42 15.31 25.32
N TRP A 253 -0.54 16.55 24.81
CA TRP A 253 -1.13 17.66 25.57
C TRP A 253 -2.63 17.48 25.82
N MET A 254 -3.37 16.93 24.84
CA MET A 254 -4.79 16.61 24.98
C MET A 254 -5.04 15.38 25.87
N GLY A 255 -3.99 14.65 26.27
CA GLY A 255 -4.11 13.43 27.08
C GLY A 255 -4.66 12.21 26.35
N HIS A 256 -4.91 12.31 25.03
CA HIS A 256 -5.40 11.20 24.21
C HIS A 256 -4.32 10.12 24.01
N GLU A 257 -3.06 10.52 23.85
CA GLU A 257 -1.93 9.60 23.73
C GLU A 257 -0.74 10.16 24.51
N ILE A 258 -0.60 9.78 25.78
CA ILE A 258 0.55 10.20 26.59
C ILE A 258 1.82 9.58 26.00
N PHE A 259 2.71 10.41 25.45
CA PHE A 259 3.99 10.00 24.90
C PHE A 259 4.86 9.35 25.97
N GLU A 260 5.17 8.07 25.75
CA GLU A 260 6.08 7.30 26.58
C GLU A 260 7.04 6.57 25.65
N LEU A 261 8.34 6.61 25.97
CA LEU A 261 9.33 5.88 25.19
C LEU A 261 9.13 4.37 25.41
N PRO A 262 9.12 3.56 24.33
CA PRO A 262 8.98 2.13 24.47
C PRO A 262 10.20 1.56 25.21
N THR A 263 9.97 0.50 26.00
CA THR A 263 11.07 -0.31 26.57
C THR A 263 11.96 -0.84 25.45
N LEU A 264 13.22 -1.20 25.75
CA LEU A 264 14.17 -1.69 24.73
C LEU A 264 13.58 -2.85 23.89
N ARG A 265 12.88 -3.79 24.53
CA ARG A 265 12.19 -4.89 23.84
C ARG A 265 11.07 -4.37 22.92
N GLY A 266 10.28 -3.41 23.39
CA GLY A 266 9.26 -2.73 22.58
C GLY A 266 9.87 -2.02 21.38
N ALA A 267 10.94 -1.25 21.57
CA ALA A 267 11.66 -0.55 20.52
C ALA A 267 12.21 -1.49 19.44
N MET A 268 12.86 -2.60 19.83
CA MET A 268 13.36 -3.62 18.89
C MET A 268 12.23 -4.24 18.07
N SER A 269 11.08 -4.44 18.70
CA SER A 269 9.94 -5.05 18.04
C SER A 269 9.22 -4.08 17.09
N ILE A 270 9.14 -2.79 17.44
CA ILE A 270 8.68 -1.72 16.54
C ILE A 270 9.63 -1.58 15.34
N LEU A 271 10.95 -1.64 15.58
CA LEU A 271 11.96 -1.58 14.52
C LEU A 271 11.82 -2.76 13.54
N LEU A 272 11.59 -3.97 14.06
CA LEU A 272 11.35 -5.15 13.23
C LEU A 272 10.09 -4.98 12.37
N ILE A 273 8.97 -4.56 12.97
CA ILE A 273 7.72 -4.30 12.26
C ILE A 273 7.92 -3.21 11.19
N ALA A 274 8.61 -2.12 11.54
CA ALA A 274 8.90 -1.03 10.60
C ALA A 274 9.75 -1.52 9.41
N THR A 275 10.72 -2.41 9.66
CA THR A 275 11.59 -2.97 8.62
C THR A 275 10.84 -3.94 7.72
N LEU A 276 9.98 -4.81 8.27
CA LEU A 276 9.15 -5.71 7.46
C LEU A 276 8.10 -4.92 6.67
N GLY A 277 7.51 -3.90 7.30
CA GLY A 277 6.60 -2.95 6.67
C GLY A 277 7.26 -2.18 5.52
N LEU A 278 8.53 -1.81 5.65
CA LEU A 278 9.33 -1.20 4.59
C LEU A 278 9.38 -2.09 3.34
N ILE A 279 9.73 -3.36 3.53
CA ILE A 279 9.86 -4.34 2.46
C ILE A 279 8.49 -4.57 1.82
N TYR A 280 7.46 -4.80 2.64
CA TYR A 280 6.09 -4.99 2.17
C TYR A 280 5.61 -3.81 1.32
N ASN A 281 5.69 -2.58 1.83
CA ASN A 281 5.17 -1.40 1.13
C ASN A 281 5.97 -1.05 -0.12
N GLY A 282 7.30 -1.21 -0.09
CA GLY A 282 8.12 -1.04 -1.29
C GLY A 282 7.75 -2.02 -2.40
N CYS A 283 7.65 -3.32 -2.06
CA CYS A 283 7.22 -4.35 -3.01
C CYS A 283 5.78 -4.12 -3.50
N PHE A 284 4.87 -3.75 -2.60
CA PHE A 284 3.47 -3.51 -2.92
C PHE A 284 3.30 -2.36 -3.93
N MET A 285 3.97 -1.23 -3.70
CA MET A 285 3.96 -0.10 -4.63
C MET A 285 4.54 -0.45 -6.00
N ILE A 286 5.62 -1.25 -6.05
CA ILE A 286 6.15 -1.79 -7.31
C ILE A 286 5.08 -2.61 -8.02
N VAL A 287 4.43 -3.56 -7.34
CA VAL A 287 3.40 -4.43 -7.95
C VAL A 287 2.24 -3.62 -8.50
N VAL A 288 1.71 -2.65 -7.74
CA VAL A 288 0.63 -1.77 -8.22
C VAL A 288 1.09 -1.00 -9.47
N SER A 289 2.33 -0.48 -9.45
CA SER A 289 2.89 0.27 -10.58
C SER A 289 3.02 -0.57 -11.86
N GLN A 290 3.38 -1.85 -11.73
CA GLN A 290 3.57 -2.77 -12.85
C GLN A 290 2.29 -3.45 -13.34
N THR A 291 1.29 -3.59 -12.46
CA THR A 291 0.08 -4.38 -12.75
C THR A 291 -1.19 -3.53 -12.67
N SER A 292 -2.23 -3.99 -11.98
CA SER A 292 -3.44 -3.23 -11.69
C SER A 292 -3.68 -3.22 -10.18
N PRO A 293 -4.37 -2.20 -9.62
CA PRO A 293 -4.73 -2.17 -8.20
C PRO A 293 -5.40 -3.47 -7.75
N VAL A 294 -6.35 -3.96 -8.55
CA VAL A 294 -7.08 -5.22 -8.31
C VAL A 294 -6.16 -6.42 -8.22
N PHE A 295 -5.17 -6.51 -9.12
CA PHE A 295 -4.18 -7.59 -9.11
C PHE A 295 -3.34 -7.56 -7.84
N ALA A 296 -2.88 -6.39 -7.42
CA ALA A 296 -2.12 -6.22 -6.19
C ALA A 296 -2.96 -6.60 -4.96
N ALA A 297 -4.19 -6.08 -4.84
CA ALA A 297 -5.08 -6.32 -3.70
C ALA A 297 -5.44 -7.82 -3.54
N VAL A 298 -5.83 -8.50 -4.64
CA VAL A 298 -6.10 -9.95 -4.58
C VAL A 298 -4.81 -10.76 -4.34
N GLY A 299 -3.65 -10.27 -4.81
CA GLY A 299 -2.36 -10.86 -4.46
C GLY A 299 -2.05 -10.80 -2.97
N VAL A 300 -2.40 -9.70 -2.30
CA VAL A 300 -2.29 -9.58 -0.83
C VAL A 300 -3.22 -10.58 -0.15
N MET A 301 -4.43 -10.83 -0.64
CA MET A 301 -5.32 -11.86 -0.08
C MET A 301 -4.71 -13.26 -0.13
N ALA A 302 -3.98 -13.59 -1.18
CA ALA A 302 -3.31 -14.88 -1.32
C ALA A 302 -2.27 -15.13 -0.23
N THR A 303 -1.84 -14.09 0.50
CA THR A 303 -0.98 -14.25 1.68
C THR A 303 -1.70 -14.87 2.86
N ILE A 304 -3.03 -14.75 2.99
CA ILE A 304 -3.80 -15.28 4.12
C ILE A 304 -3.65 -16.81 4.25
N PRO A 305 -3.93 -17.63 3.21
CA PRO A 305 -3.67 -19.06 3.29
C PRO A 305 -2.18 -19.40 3.39
N LEU A 306 -1.28 -18.55 2.89
CA LEU A 306 0.17 -18.75 3.05
C LEU A 306 0.62 -18.54 4.50
N VAL A 307 0.03 -17.57 5.21
CA VAL A 307 0.26 -17.36 6.65
C VAL A 307 -0.22 -18.59 7.42
N ALA A 308 -1.45 -19.05 7.18
CA ALA A 308 -1.97 -20.26 7.83
C ALA A 308 -1.11 -21.51 7.56
N PHE A 309 -0.60 -21.65 6.33
CA PHE A 309 0.34 -22.73 6.00
C PHE A 309 1.68 -22.58 6.74
N THR A 310 2.19 -21.37 6.84
CA THR A 310 3.44 -21.07 7.56
C THR A 310 3.28 -21.36 9.06
N ASP A 311 2.14 -20.98 9.66
CA ASP A 311 1.86 -21.22 11.07
C ASP A 311 1.76 -22.72 11.38
N TRP A 312 1.15 -23.51 10.50
CA TRP A 312 1.15 -24.97 10.60
C TRP A 312 2.55 -25.57 10.56
N VAL A 313 3.40 -25.13 9.61
CA VAL A 313 4.74 -25.68 9.43
C VAL A 313 5.69 -25.28 10.55
N LEU A 314 5.62 -24.02 11.03
CA LEU A 314 6.57 -23.49 12.01
C LEU A 314 6.13 -23.70 13.46
N PHE A 315 4.84 -23.59 13.76
CA PHE A 315 4.31 -23.64 15.12
C PHE A 315 3.48 -24.90 15.40
N GLY A 316 3.17 -25.69 14.37
CA GLY A 316 2.38 -26.92 14.51
C GLY A 316 0.90 -26.65 14.79
N GLU A 317 0.41 -25.44 14.49
CA GLU A 317 -1.00 -25.09 14.72
C GLU A 317 -1.93 -25.90 13.81
N SER A 318 -3.07 -26.35 14.35
CA SER A 318 -4.02 -27.15 13.58
C SER A 318 -4.68 -26.32 12.48
N VAL A 319 -4.53 -26.74 11.22
CA VAL A 319 -5.22 -26.12 10.09
C VAL A 319 -6.68 -26.57 10.07
N GLY A 320 -7.59 -25.68 10.45
CA GLY A 320 -9.03 -25.93 10.33
C GLY A 320 -9.49 -26.12 8.88
N TRP A 321 -10.60 -26.82 8.68
CA TRP A 321 -11.16 -27.07 7.35
C TRP A 321 -11.47 -25.77 6.58
N GLY A 322 -11.87 -24.71 7.29
CA GLY A 322 -12.16 -23.40 6.70
C GLY A 322 -10.94 -22.74 6.08
N ASN A 323 -9.75 -22.91 6.68
CA ASN A 323 -8.47 -22.44 6.11
C ASN A 323 -8.16 -23.13 4.78
N ILE A 324 -8.49 -24.41 4.66
CA ILE A 324 -8.30 -25.19 3.42
C ILE A 324 -9.28 -24.72 2.35
N VAL A 325 -10.58 -24.74 2.63
CA VAL A 325 -11.63 -24.39 1.66
C VAL A 325 -11.50 -22.94 1.21
N GLY A 326 -11.37 -22.02 2.17
CA GLY A 326 -11.22 -20.60 1.87
C GLY A 326 -9.88 -20.30 1.19
N GLY A 327 -8.80 -20.96 1.59
CA GLY A 327 -7.49 -20.82 0.96
C GLY A 327 -7.48 -21.27 -0.50
N VAL A 328 -8.09 -22.41 -0.81
CA VAL A 328 -8.28 -22.88 -2.19
C VAL A 328 -9.11 -21.89 -3.00
N SER A 329 -10.19 -21.35 -2.43
CA SER A 329 -11.01 -20.31 -3.08
C SER A 329 -10.18 -19.08 -3.46
N ILE A 330 -9.37 -18.57 -2.53
CA ILE A 330 -8.48 -17.42 -2.78
C ILE A 330 -7.45 -17.74 -3.86
N PHE A 331 -6.80 -18.92 -3.82
CA PHE A 331 -5.82 -19.30 -4.84
C PHE A 331 -6.45 -19.45 -6.23
N ILE A 332 -7.66 -20.00 -6.34
CA ILE A 332 -8.38 -20.06 -7.62
C ILE A 332 -8.69 -18.64 -8.11
N GLY A 333 -9.18 -17.75 -7.23
CA GLY A 333 -9.45 -16.36 -7.57
C GLY A 333 -8.20 -15.64 -8.11
N PHE A 334 -7.08 -15.79 -7.40
CA PHE A 334 -5.79 -15.26 -7.84
C PHE A 334 -5.33 -15.86 -9.17
N ALA A 335 -5.45 -17.18 -9.37
CA ALA A 335 -5.06 -17.84 -10.62
C ALA A 335 -5.88 -17.36 -11.83
N VAL A 336 -7.19 -17.16 -11.67
CA VAL A 336 -8.06 -16.58 -12.70
C VAL A 336 -7.56 -15.18 -13.08
N LEU A 337 -7.22 -14.37 -12.08
CA LEU A 337 -6.74 -13.00 -12.27
C LEU A 337 -5.37 -12.96 -12.97
N VAL A 338 -4.44 -13.84 -12.59
CA VAL A 338 -3.14 -14.01 -13.25
C VAL A 338 -3.31 -14.36 -14.72
N ARG A 339 -4.21 -15.30 -15.03
CA ARG A 339 -4.48 -15.70 -16.42
C ARG A 339 -5.06 -14.53 -17.22
N GLU A 340 -5.94 -13.74 -16.63
CA GLU A 340 -6.54 -12.59 -17.30
C GLU A 340 -5.52 -11.46 -17.53
N ASN A 341 -4.67 -11.19 -16.54
CA ASN A 341 -3.64 -10.16 -16.65
C ASN A 341 -2.58 -10.49 -17.73
N ARG A 342 -2.36 -11.77 -18.04
CA ARG A 342 -1.46 -12.20 -19.13
C ARG A 342 -2.03 -11.98 -20.54
N LYS A 343 -3.34 -11.78 -20.69
CA LYS A 343 -3.99 -11.56 -21.99
C LYS A 343 -4.05 -10.09 -22.40
N ALA A 344 -3.92 -9.18 -21.44
CA ALA A 344 -4.01 -7.73 -21.63
C ALA A 344 -2.67 -7.14 -22.07
#